data_AF-A0A349PS27-F1
#
_entry.id   AF-A0A349PS27-F1
#
_cell.length_a   1.000
_cell.length_b   1.000
_cell.length_c   1.000
_cell.angle_alpha   90.00
_cell.angle_beta   90.00
_cell.angle_gamma   90.00
#
_symmetry.space_group_name_H-M   'P 1'
#
loop_
_entity.id
_entity.type
_entity.pdbx_description
1 polymer ?
#
loop_
_entity_poly.entity_id
_entity_poly.type
_entity_poly.pdbx_seq_one_letter_code
_entity_poly.pdbx_strand_id
1 'polypeptide(L)'
;CHFLMGFEDTLTSLYEHPDEMHELIETITQYRLDYVRRLIDGLQPDVIFSHDDWGTKNALFMKPDMWREFFKEPYRRFYGYIRC
;
A
#
# COMPACT_ATOMS: atom_id res chain seq x y z
N CYS A 1 -6.16 -3.98 -1.03
CA CYS A 1 -6.83 -4.20 -2.33
C CYS A 1 -7.22 -5.66 -2.55
N HIS A 2 -6.27 -6.61 -2.51
CA HIS A 2 -6.56 -8.03 -2.79
C HIS A 2 -7.63 -8.67 -1.89
N PHE A 3 -7.78 -8.21 -0.64
CA PHE A 3 -8.79 -8.70 0.31
C PHE A 3 -10.21 -8.20 0.01
N LEU A 4 -10.35 -7.15 -0.80
CA LEU A 4 -11.63 -6.51 -1.11
C LEU A 4 -12.20 -6.96 -2.46
N MET A 5 -11.35 -7.30 -3.43
CA MET A 5 -11.78 -7.67 -4.80
C MET A 5 -11.31 -9.06 -5.24
N GLY A 6 -10.46 -9.75 -4.47
CA GLY A 6 -9.80 -10.97 -4.94
C GLY A 6 -8.48 -10.66 -5.67
N PHE A 7 -7.58 -11.63 -5.66
CA PHE A 7 -6.20 -11.42 -6.10
C PHE A 7 -6.09 -11.23 -7.62
N GLU A 8 -6.77 -12.07 -8.40
CA GLU A 8 -6.77 -11.98 -9.86
C GLU A 8 -7.45 -10.70 -10.36
N ASP A 9 -8.63 -10.37 -9.81
CA ASP A 9 -9.37 -9.17 -10.20
C ASP A 9 -8.57 -7.90 -9.88
N THR A 10 -7.87 -7.86 -8.74
CA THR A 10 -6.97 -6.74 -8.42
C THR A 10 -5.86 -6.58 -9.44
N LEU A 11 -5.28 -7.69 -9.93
CA LEU A 11 -4.22 -7.63 -10.94
C LEU A 11 -4.75 -7.23 -12.32
N THR A 12 -5.95 -7.66 -12.68
CA THR A 12 -6.62 -7.25 -13.93
C THR A 12 -6.99 -5.77 -13.90
N SER A 13 -7.60 -5.28 -12.80
CA SER A 13 -7.95 -3.87 -12.64
C SER A 13 -6.74 -2.93 -12.65
N LEU A 14 -5.57 -3.38 -12.17
CA LEU A 14 -4.32 -2.60 -12.28
C LEU A 14 -3.91 -2.32 -13.73
N TYR A 15 -4.34 -3.17 -14.67
CA TYR A 15 -4.05 -3.00 -16.09
C TYR A 15 -5.20 -2.35 -16.86
N GLU A 16 -6.45 -2.73 -16.57
CA GLU A 16 -7.63 -2.25 -17.29
C GLU A 16 -8.11 -0.87 -16.79
N HIS A 17 -7.93 -0.58 -15.50
CA HIS A 17 -8.45 0.63 -14.84
C HIS A 17 -7.37 1.29 -13.94
N PRO A 18 -6.25 1.76 -14.52
CA PRO A 18 -5.13 2.29 -13.74
C PRO A 18 -5.50 3.51 -12.89
N ASP A 19 -6.31 4.43 -13.41
CA ASP A 19 -6.71 5.66 -12.69
C ASP A 19 -7.57 5.36 -11.45
N GLU A 20 -8.56 4.47 -11.59
CA GLU A 20 -9.43 4.04 -10.48
C GLU A 20 -8.62 3.29 -9.41
N MET A 21 -7.64 2.48 -9.84
CA MET A 21 -6.73 1.80 -8.92
C MET A 21 -5.81 2.77 -8.18
N HIS A 22 -5.35 3.85 -8.83
CA HIS A 22 -4.60 4.91 -8.16
C HIS A 22 -5.44 5.58 -7.06
N GLU A 23 -6.70 5.91 -7.34
CA GLU A 23 -7.61 6.51 -6.35
C GLU A 23 -7.88 5.56 -5.18
N LEU A 24 -8.09 4.27 -5.47
CA LEU A 24 -8.30 3.25 -4.44
C LEU A 24 -7.06 3.09 -3.55
N ILE A 25 -5.86 3.02 -4.14
CA ILE A 25 -4.60 2.90 -3.39
C ILE A 25 -4.35 4.15 -2.55
N GLU A 26 -4.62 5.35 -3.08
CA GLU A 26 -4.49 6.60 -2.32
C GLU A 26 -5.45 6.62 -1.13
N THR A 27 -6.71 6.22 -1.33
CA THR A 27 -7.72 6.15 -0.27
C THR A 27 -7.29 5.22 0.86
N ILE A 28 -6.78 4.03 0.51
CA ILE A 28 -6.26 3.07 1.50
C ILE A 28 -5.03 3.64 2.22
N THR A 29 -4.17 4.36 1.51
CA THR A 29 -2.97 4.99 2.08
C THR A 29 -3.33 6.07 3.08
N GLN A 30 -4.30 6.94 2.76
CA GLN A 30 -4.82 7.94 3.68
C GLN A 30 -5.38 7.29 4.94
N TYR A 31 -6.21 6.25 4.78
CA TYR A 31 -6.75 5.51 5.92
C TYR A 31 -5.66 4.92 6.83
N ARG A 32 -4.62 4.31 6.23
CA ARG A 32 -3.47 3.76 6.97
C ARG A 32 -2.69 4.86 7.70
N LEU A 33 -2.48 6.01 7.08
CA LEU A 33 -1.81 7.17 7.69
C LEU A 33 -2.59 7.71 8.89
N ASP A 34 -3.90 7.90 8.74
CA ASP A 34 -4.76 8.38 9.83
C ASP A 34 -4.81 7.38 10.99
N TYR A 35 -4.83 6.08 10.69
CA TYR A 35 -4.78 5.03 11.69
C TYR A 35 -3.46 5.05 12.48
N VAL A 36 -2.33 5.11 11.77
CA VAL A 36 -1.00 5.21 12.39
C VAL A 36 -0.85 6.48 13.21
N ARG A 37 -1.35 7.63 12.73
CA ARG A 37 -1.34 8.88 13.47
C ARG A 37 -2.08 8.76 14.80
N ARG A 38 -3.30 8.22 14.78
CA ARG A 38 -4.09 8.01 16.00
C ARG A 38 -3.41 7.03 16.97
N LEU A 39 -2.74 5.99 16.44
CA LEU A 39 -1.96 5.05 17.23
C LEU A 39 -0.75 5.73 17.90
N ILE A 40 0.00 6.54 17.17
CA ILE A 40 1.15 7.27 17.70
C ILE A 40 0.70 8.27 18.76
N ASP A 41 -0.31 9.08 18.46
CA ASP A 41 -0.82 10.10 19.37
C ASP A 41 -1.42 9.49 20.66
N GLY A 42 -2.07 8.33 20.55
CA GLY A 42 -2.78 7.70 21.67
C GLY A 42 -1.95 6.70 22.49
N LEU A 43 -1.05 5.94 21.85
CA LEU A 43 -0.33 4.83 22.48
C LEU A 43 1.19 5.02 22.53
N GLN A 44 1.74 5.91 21.70
CA GLN A 44 3.19 6.18 21.59
C GLN A 44 4.04 4.89 21.50
N PRO A 45 3.82 4.04 20.46
CA PRO A 45 4.59 2.81 20.31
C PRO A 45 6.05 3.11 19.93
N ASP A 46 7.00 2.41 20.53
CA ASP A 46 8.42 2.52 20.18
C ASP A 46 8.73 1.98 18.77
N VAL A 47 7.93 1.03 18.28
CA VAL A 47 8.12 0.37 16.98
C VAL A 47 6.77 0.11 16.31
N ILE A 48 6.64 0.49 15.04
CA ILE A 48 5.51 0.15 14.18
C ILE A 48 6.00 -0.80 13.09
N PHE A 49 5.44 -2.01 13.07
CA PHE A 49 5.76 -3.01 12.05
C PHE A 49 4.64 -3.06 10.99
N SER A 50 4.99 -2.75 9.74
CA SER A 50 4.07 -2.86 8.60
C SER A 50 4.52 -4.02 7.71
N HIS A 51 3.69 -5.06 7.62
CA HIS A 51 3.92 -6.21 6.75
C HIS A 51 3.04 -6.10 5.51
N ASP A 52 3.62 -6.21 4.33
CA ASP A 52 2.88 -6.32 3.07
C ASP A 52 3.59 -7.27 2.09
N ASP A 53 2.83 -8.19 1.51
CA ASP A 53 3.32 -9.24 0.59
C ASP A 53 3.09 -8.83 -0.88
N TRP A 54 4.16 -8.42 -1.57
CA TRP A 54 4.11 -7.95 -2.96
C TRP A 54 4.73 -8.90 -3.99
N GLY A 55 5.28 -10.03 -3.55
CA GLY A 55 5.96 -10.97 -4.43
C GLY A 55 5.82 -12.43 -4.03
N THR A 56 5.97 -13.29 -5.03
CA THR A 56 6.21 -14.72 -4.88
C THR A 56 7.68 -14.97 -4.48
N LYS A 57 8.04 -16.24 -4.23
CA LYS A 57 9.43 -16.66 -3.94
C LYS A 57 10.50 -16.09 -4.90
N ASN A 58 10.16 -15.88 -6.17
CA ASN A 58 11.15 -15.57 -7.22
C ASN A 58 10.87 -14.27 -8.00
N ALA A 59 9.69 -13.66 -7.85
CA ALA A 59 9.32 -12.45 -8.60
C ALA A 59 8.15 -11.70 -7.93
N LEU A 60 8.06 -10.39 -8.18
CA LEU A 60 6.89 -9.57 -7.85
C LEU A 60 5.65 -10.10 -8.58
N PHE A 61 4.47 -9.90 -7.98
CA PHE A 61 3.19 -10.27 -8.61
C PHE A 61 2.82 -9.44 -9.85
N MET A 62 3.54 -8.34 -10.06
CA MET A 62 3.35 -7.39 -11.15
C MET A 62 4.72 -6.99 -11.70
N LYS A 63 4.75 -6.38 -12.90
CA LYS A 63 6.00 -5.86 -13.46
C LYS A 63 6.64 -4.84 -12.49
N PRO A 64 7.97 -4.85 -12.30
CA PRO A 64 8.64 -3.94 -11.37
C PRO A 64 8.34 -2.46 -11.61
N ASP A 65 8.10 -2.06 -12.86
CA ASP A 65 7.79 -0.66 -13.21
C ASP A 65 6.40 -0.26 -12.74
N MET A 66 5.41 -1.14 -12.89
CA MET A 66 4.07 -0.96 -12.34
C MET A 66 4.13 -0.85 -10.81
N TRP A 67 4.88 -1.72 -10.14
CA TRP A 67 5.02 -1.59 -8.69
C TRP A 67 5.62 -0.22 -8.28
N ARG A 68 6.61 0.27 -9.04
CA ARG A 68 7.23 1.58 -8.81
C ARG A 68 6.28 2.75 -9.03
N GLU A 69 5.33 2.63 -9.95
CA GLU A 69 4.34 3.66 -10.26
C GLU A 69 3.24 3.70 -9.20
N PHE A 70 2.66 2.54 -8.87
CA PHE A 70 1.48 2.46 -8.00
C PHE A 70 1.81 2.53 -6.51
N PHE A 71 2.91 1.88 -6.07
CA PHE A 71 3.14 1.65 -4.65
C PHE A 71 4.28 2.49 -4.08
N LYS A 72 5.29 2.86 -4.86
CA LYS A 72 6.48 3.55 -4.35
C LYS A 72 6.17 4.87 -3.65
N GLU A 73 5.30 5.69 -4.23
CA GLU A 73 4.95 7.01 -3.69
C GLU A 73 4.14 6.89 -2.39
N PRO A 74 3.04 6.11 -2.35
CA PRO A 74 2.32 5.83 -1.10
C PRO A 74 3.18 5.27 0.02
N TYR A 75 4.06 4.30 -0.28
CA TYR A 75 4.98 3.73 0.71
C TYR A 75 5.98 4.76 1.23
N ARG A 76 6.48 5.64 0.37
CA ARG A 76 7.39 6.70 0.79
C ARG A 76 6.71 7.64 1.79
N ARG A 77 5.44 7.98 1.56
CA ARG A 77 4.65 8.80 2.48
C ARG A 77 4.40 8.09 3.81
N PHE A 78 3.99 6.83 3.75
CA PHE A 78 3.72 6.01 4.94
C PHE A 78 4.95 5.81 5.82
N TYR A 79 6.07 5.33 5.26
CA TYR A 79 7.31 5.15 6.02
C TYR A 79 7.97 6.48 6.40
N GLY A 80 7.81 7.53 5.58
CA GLY A 80 8.27 8.88 5.91
C GLY A 80 7.56 9.46 7.13
N TYR A 81 6.30 9.07 7.36
CA TYR A 81 5.53 9.48 8.53
C TYR A 81 5.87 8.68 9.79
N ILE A 82 6.23 7.39 9.63
CA ILE A 82 6.59 6.51 10.75
C ILE A 82 8.04 6.72 11.21
N ARG A 83 8.92 7.19 10.33
CA ARG A 83 10.27 7.64 10.73
C ARG A 83 10.17 8.96 11.50
N CYS A 84 10.06 8.84 12.82
CA CYS A 84 10.47 9.89 13.74
C CYS A 84 11.99 10.13 13.65
#